data_AF-N1R454-F1
#
_entry.id   AF-N1R454-F1
#
_cell.length_a   1.000
_cell.length_b   1.000
_cell.length_c   1.000
_cell.angle_alpha   90.00
_cell.angle_beta   90.00
_cell.angle_gamma   90.00
#
_symmetry.space_group_name_H-M   'P 1'
#
loop_
_entity.id
_entity.type
_entity.pdbx_description
1 polymer ?
#
loop_
_entity_poly.entity_id
_entity_poly.type
_entity_poly.pdbx_seq_one_letter_code
_entity_poly.pdbx_strand_id
1 'polypeptide(L)' 'MLGALVHAFDWEMPEGATAMDMEEEFGLALQKKVPVRAIVRPRLAPIAYE' A
#
# COMPACT_ATOMS: atom_id res chain seq x y z
N MET A 1 -10.92 8.61 5.55
CA MET A 1 -10.29 8.24 4.25
C MET A 1 -9.68 6.84 4.27
N LEU A 2 -8.85 6.47 5.26
CA LEU A 2 -8.21 5.14 5.31
C LEU A 2 -9.19 3.95 5.19
N GLY A 3 -10.30 3.97 5.95
CA GLY A 3 -11.28 2.88 5.91
C GLY A 3 -11.87 2.63 4.51
N ALA A 4 -12.07 3.68 3.72
CA ALA A 4 -12.56 3.54 2.36
C ALA A 4 -11.52 2.87 1.44
N LEU A 5 -10.24 3.26 1.58
CA LEU A 5 -9.13 2.69 0.80
C LEU A 5 -8.88 1.21 1.12
N VAL A 6 -8.92 0.85 2.41
CA VAL A 6 -8.75 -0.55 2.85
C VAL A 6 -9.94 -1.41 2.41
N HIS A 7 -11.16 -0.86 2.39
CA HIS A 7 -12.35 -1.61 1.99
C HIS A 7 -12.50 -1.75 0.47
N ALA A 8 -12.05 -0.77 -0.32
CA ALA A 8 -12.29 -0.73 -1.77
C ALA A 8 -11.34 -1.61 -2.60
N PHE A 9 -10.13 -1.88 -2.09
CA PHE A 9 -9.06 -2.50 -2.88
C PHE A 9 -8.42 -3.68 -2.16
N ASP A 10 -8.01 -4.67 -2.94
CA ASP A 10 -7.00 -5.64 -2.54
C ASP A 10 -5.62 -5.03 -2.77
N TRP A 11 -4.71 -5.28 -1.82
CA TRP A 11 -3.38 -4.66 -1.77
C TRP A 11 -2.30 -5.70 -1.98
N GLU A 12 -1.39 -5.43 -2.91
CA GLU A 12 -0.30 -6.33 -3.26
C GLU A 12 1.03 -5.58 -3.34
N MET A 13 2.12 -6.30 -3.09
CA MET A 13 3.46 -5.77 -3.31
C MET A 13 3.82 -5.84 -4.80
N PRO A 14 4.60 -4.87 -5.33
CA PRO A 14 5.11 -4.96 -6.69
C PRO A 14 5.91 -6.25 -6.92
N GLU A 15 5.82 -6.81 -8.12
CA GLU A 15 6.57 -8.01 -8.49
C GLU A 15 8.08 -7.80 -8.29
N GLY A 16 8.74 -8.81 -7.70
CA GLY A 16 10.16 -8.73 -7.35
C GLY A 16 10.49 -7.90 -6.10
N ALA A 17 9.50 -7.30 -5.44
CA ALA A 17 9.71 -6.69 -4.13
C ALA A 17 10.02 -7.77 -3.08
N THR A 18 11.12 -7.58 -2.36
CA THR A 18 11.47 -8.40 -1.19
C THR A 18 10.56 -8.05 0.00
N ALA A 19 10.80 -8.69 1.15
CA ALA A 19 10.18 -8.28 2.42
C ALA A 19 10.29 -6.76 2.62
N MET A 20 9.25 -6.17 3.21
CA MET A 20 9.18 -4.73 3.44
C MET A 20 10.33 -4.26 4.33
N ASP A 21 11.15 -3.34 3.82
CA ASP A 21 12.18 -2.67 4.61
C ASP A 21 11.52 -1.80 5.67
N MET A 22 11.89 -1.97 6.93
CA MET A 22 11.36 -1.21 8.08
C MET A 22 12.43 -0.34 8.75
N GLU A 23 13.61 -0.18 8.12
CA GLU A 23 14.60 0.78 8.56
C GLU A 23 14.07 2.21 8.44
N GLU A 24 14.60 3.09 9.28
CA GLU A 24 14.20 4.49 9.40
C GLU A 24 15.31 5.42 8.89
N GLU A 25 14.92 6.57 8.35
CA GLU A 25 15.85 7.65 8.00
C GLU A 25 15.91 8.69 9.12
N PHE A 26 17.12 9.16 9.44
CA PHE A 26 17.31 10.17 10.47
C PHE A 26 16.65 11.50 10.08
N GLY A 27 15.94 12.12 11.01
CA GLY A 27 15.29 13.40 10.77
C GLY A 27 14.43 13.85 11.95
N LEU A 28 13.69 14.93 11.74
CA LEU A 28 12.78 15.48 12.74
C LEU A 28 11.59 14.55 13.02
N ALA A 29 11.24 13.69 12.05
CA ALA A 29 10.16 12.72 12.13
C ALA A 29 10.68 11.30 11.86
N LEU A 30 9.94 10.31 12.37
CA LEU A 30 10.22 8.89 12.16
C LEU A 30 9.69 8.45 10.79
N GLN A 31 10.51 8.62 9.76
CA GLN A 31 10.17 8.25 8.39
C GLN A 31 10.89 6.97 7.98
N LYS A 32 10.25 6.14 7.15
CA LYS A 32 10.90 4.96 6.59
C LYS A 32 12.03 5.36 5.66
N LYS A 33 13.17 4.67 5.77
CA LYS A 33 14.33 4.83 4.88
C LYS A 33 14.00 4.50 3.43
N VAL A 34 13.18 3.47 3.23
CA VAL A 34 12.64 3.11 1.92
C VAL A 34 11.11 3.23 1.94
N PRO A 35 10.52 4.09 1.09
CA PRO A 35 9.07 4.22 1.00
C PRO A 35 8.38 2.90 0.66
N VAL A 36 7.23 2.64 1.30
CA VAL A 36 6.39 1.49 0.93
C VAL A 36 5.78 1.75 -0.44
N ARG A 37 5.83 0.73 -1.30
CA ARG A 37 5.13 0.71 -2.58
C ARG A 37 4.09 -0.41 -2.53
N ALA A 38 2.90 -0.13 -3.03
CA ALA A 38 1.83 -1.11 -3.14
C ALA A 38 1.08 -0.91 -4.46
N ILE A 39 0.59 -2.00 -5.01
CA ILE A 39 -0.34 -2.04 -6.14
C ILE A 39 -1.72 -2.31 -5.57
N VAL A 40 -2.72 -1.55 -6.03
CA VAL A 40 -4.12 -1.74 -5.65
C VAL A 40 -4.89 -2.37 -6.80
N ARG A 41 -5.76 -3.34 -6.50
CA ARG A 41 -6.72 -3.92 -7.44
C ARG A 41 -8.14 -3.75 -6.89
N PRO A 42 -9.14 -3.36 -7.70
CA PRO A 42 -10.52 -3.32 -7.24
C PRO A 42 -10.95 -4.67 -6.66
N ARG A 43 -11.47 -4.67 -5.45
CA ARG A 43 -11.86 -5.91 -4.74
C ARG A 43 -13.14 -6.52 -5.29
N LEU A 44 -14.06 -5.68 -5.78
CA LEU A 44 -15.34 -6.12 -6.33
C LEU A 44 -15.29 -6.18 -7.86
N ALA A 45 -16.18 -6.97 -8.45
CA ALA A 45 -16.37 -7.00 -9.89
C ALA A 45 -16.85 -5.62 -10.41
N PRO A 46 -16.53 -5.23 -11.65
CA PRO A 46 -16.89 -3.90 -12.19
C PRO A 46 -18.38 -3.55 -12.06
N ILE A 47 -19.27 -4.53 -12.21
CA ILE A 47 -20.74 -4.37 -12.07
C ILE A 47 -21.18 -3.89 -10.68
N ALA A 48 -20.36 -4.06 -9.65
CA ALA A 48 -20.66 -3.59 -8.29
C ALA A 48 -20.48 -2.07 -8.12
N TYR A 49 -19.94 -1.38 -9.12
CA TYR A 49 -19.68 0.06 -9.12
C TYR A 49 -20.55 0.85 -10.12
N GLU A 50 -21.44 0.17 -10.84
CA GLU A 50 -22.42 0.78 -11.75
C GLU A 50 -23.58 1.45 -11.02
#